data_AF-A0A7N2MI68-F1
#
_entry.id   AF-A0A7N2MI68-F1
#
_cell.length_a   1.000
_cell.length_b   1.000
_cell.length_c   1.000
_cell.angle_alpha   90.00
_cell.angle_beta   90.00
_cell.angle_gamma   90.00
#
_symmetry.space_group_name_H-M   'P 1'
#
loop_
_entity.id
_entity.type
_entity.pdbx_description
1 polymer ?
#
loop_
_entity_poly.entity_id
_entity_poly.type
_entity_poly.pdbx_seq_one_letter_code
_entity_poly.pdbx_strand_id
1 'polypeptide(L)'
;MASTSSGLKPSQSRRVTRAPTRMVDLQNNDEKVIDSELVPSSLAPIIPILRVANEIQPLNPRVAYLCRFHAFEKAHYMDQNSTGRGVRQFKTYLLHRLETEEEETVCILANNDPKEIQLFYQKFYEENIVGSEHTKKPEEMAKIFQIASVLYEVLKTVVPHGRTDEKTERYARDVDKKKEQYEHYNILPLYAVGIKPPIMEFPEIKAALNALRNVDNLPMPRIRVSHGGPDDSPVMSAERVKSINDILDWLSSIFGFQKGNVANQREHLILLLANMLIRKKESDHTELDSATVQKLKMKIFKNYTSWCNYLRVEKKNKTPRNCDTMQVDLIYIGLYLLIWGEASNVRFMPECLCFIFHNVRKLSQVTKIRILVVFVTGILIGG
;
A
#
# COMPACT_ATOMS: atom_id res chain seq x y z
N MET A 1 -72.90 47.02 -15.06
CA MET A 1 -72.81 46.08 -13.93
C MET A 1 -71.68 45.10 -14.23
N ALA A 2 -70.82 44.91 -13.21
CA ALA A 2 -69.62 44.09 -13.05
C ALA A 2 -69.15 43.11 -14.14
N SER A 3 -67.87 43.26 -14.51
CA SER A 3 -67.06 42.35 -15.32
C SER A 3 -66.42 41.24 -14.47
N THR A 4 -66.41 40.02 -14.99
CA THR A 4 -65.84 38.80 -14.40
C THR A 4 -64.35 38.63 -14.75
N SER A 5 -63.51 38.38 -13.74
CA SER A 5 -62.18 37.77 -13.93
C SER A 5 -61.86 36.82 -12.78
N SER A 6 -61.75 35.53 -13.11
CA SER A 6 -61.37 34.43 -12.22
C SER A 6 -59.86 34.44 -11.92
N GLY A 7 -59.50 34.66 -10.66
CA GLY A 7 -58.12 34.57 -10.16
C GLY A 7 -57.96 33.48 -9.11
N LEU A 8 -57.01 32.57 -9.34
CA LEU A 8 -56.58 31.47 -8.46
C LEU A 8 -55.90 32.01 -7.19
N LYS A 9 -56.19 31.40 -6.03
CA LYS A 9 -55.65 31.78 -4.71
C LYS A 9 -54.21 31.27 -4.51
N PRO A 10 -53.30 32.02 -3.86
CA PRO A 10 -51.93 31.59 -3.59
C PRO A 10 -51.82 30.65 -2.38
N SER A 11 -50.92 29.67 -2.48
CA SER A 11 -50.55 28.71 -1.43
C SER A 11 -49.76 29.34 -0.28
N GLN A 12 -50.07 28.94 0.95
CA GLN A 12 -49.47 29.42 2.20
C GLN A 12 -47.99 29.02 2.34
N SER A 13 -47.14 30.01 2.62
CA SER A 13 -45.72 29.86 2.96
C SER A 13 -45.53 29.20 4.33
N ARG A 14 -44.98 27.99 4.37
CA ARG A 14 -44.53 27.33 5.62
C ARG A 14 -43.17 27.90 6.04
N ARG A 15 -43.21 28.75 7.07
CA ARG A 15 -42.04 29.27 7.80
C ARG A 15 -41.35 28.11 8.54
N VAL A 16 -40.11 27.79 8.19
CA VAL A 16 -39.30 26.77 8.87
C VAL A 16 -38.71 27.40 10.14
N THR A 17 -39.22 27.00 11.30
CA THR A 17 -38.66 27.38 12.61
C THR A 17 -37.45 26.51 12.90
N ARG A 18 -36.29 27.14 13.10
CA ARG A 18 -35.00 26.50 13.37
C ARG A 18 -35.02 25.97 14.81
N ALA A 19 -35.04 24.65 14.99
CA ALA A 19 -34.87 24.03 16.30
C ALA A 19 -33.40 24.15 16.76
N PRO A 20 -33.12 24.39 18.06
CA PRO A 20 -31.76 24.42 18.56
C PRO A 20 -31.17 23.00 18.59
N THR A 21 -29.95 22.84 18.09
CA THR A 21 -29.21 21.58 18.14
C THR A 21 -28.85 21.28 19.60
N ARG A 22 -29.30 20.14 20.10
CA ARG A 22 -29.00 19.60 21.43
C ARG A 22 -27.50 19.28 21.51
N MET A 23 -26.77 19.99 22.38
CA MET A 23 -25.43 19.61 22.81
C MET A 23 -25.55 18.29 23.57
N VAL A 24 -24.82 17.26 23.13
CA VAL A 24 -24.76 15.96 23.81
C VAL A 24 -23.46 15.95 24.60
N ASP A 25 -23.56 16.06 25.93
CA ASP A 25 -22.47 15.71 26.84
C ASP A 25 -22.21 14.20 26.70
N LEU A 26 -21.04 13.84 26.19
CA LEU A 26 -20.57 12.45 26.05
C LEU A 26 -19.33 12.28 26.94
N GLN A 27 -19.44 11.41 27.95
CA GLN A 27 -18.37 11.12 28.89
C GLN A 27 -17.09 10.53 28.24
N ASN A 28 -15.94 10.93 28.82
CA ASN A 28 -14.53 10.83 28.42
C ASN A 28 -13.94 9.50 27.89
N ASN A 29 -14.67 8.39 27.77
CA ASN A 29 -14.07 7.10 27.34
C ASN A 29 -14.23 6.79 25.84
N ASP A 30 -15.19 7.40 25.15
CA ASP A 30 -15.48 7.11 23.73
C ASP A 30 -14.68 8.01 22.74
N GLU A 31 -14.04 9.07 23.23
CA GLU A 31 -13.32 10.04 22.39
C GLU A 31 -12.20 9.45 21.52
N LYS A 32 -11.51 8.39 21.98
CA LYS A 32 -10.36 7.79 21.28
C LYS A 32 -10.73 7.13 19.94
N VAL A 33 -11.97 6.68 19.79
CA VAL A 33 -12.47 6.00 18.58
C VAL A 33 -13.08 7.02 17.61
N ILE A 34 -13.65 8.09 18.17
CA ILE A 34 -14.46 9.07 17.45
C ILE A 34 -13.62 9.94 16.48
N ASP A 35 -12.40 10.34 16.85
CA ASP A 35 -11.59 11.26 16.05
C ASP A 35 -11.22 10.72 14.65
N SER A 36 -10.92 9.43 14.53
CA SER A 36 -10.49 8.81 13.26
C SER A 36 -11.65 8.34 12.38
N GLU A 37 -12.81 8.05 12.98
CA GLU A 37 -14.01 7.59 12.27
C GLU A 37 -14.87 8.74 11.74
N LEU A 38 -14.78 9.93 12.36
CA LEU A 38 -15.47 11.14 11.90
C LEU A 38 -14.81 11.81 10.69
N VAL A 39 -13.64 11.35 10.24
CA VAL A 39 -12.90 11.98 9.13
C VAL A 39 -13.66 11.78 7.83
N PRO A 40 -14.08 12.86 7.14
CA PRO A 40 -14.70 12.76 5.83
C PRO A 40 -13.77 12.09 4.81
N SER A 41 -14.33 11.38 3.84
CA SER A 41 -13.57 10.69 2.79
C SER A 41 -12.63 11.63 1.99
N SER A 42 -13.02 12.90 1.84
CA SER A 42 -12.18 13.94 1.21
C SER A 42 -10.92 14.30 2.02
N LEU A 43 -10.86 13.94 3.30
CA LEU A 43 -9.76 14.20 4.23
C LEU A 43 -9.04 12.90 4.68
N ALA A 44 -9.20 11.80 3.93
CA ALA A 44 -8.57 10.51 4.24
C ALA A 44 -7.05 10.55 4.54
N PRO A 45 -6.22 11.43 3.91
CA PRO A 45 -4.80 11.57 4.24
C PRO A 45 -4.48 11.99 5.68
N ILE A 46 -5.47 12.45 6.45
CA ILE A 46 -5.31 12.93 7.83
C ILE A 46 -5.52 11.81 8.85
N ILE A 47 -6.24 10.74 8.47
CA ILE A 47 -6.53 9.58 9.32
C ILE A 47 -5.26 9.01 9.97
N PRO A 48 -4.14 8.78 9.25
CA PRO A 48 -2.92 8.28 9.87
C PRO A 48 -2.38 9.17 10.99
N ILE A 49 -2.51 10.49 10.86
CA ILE A 49 -2.01 11.46 11.84
C ILE A 49 -2.83 11.38 13.13
N LEU A 50 -4.15 11.31 13.01
CA LEU A 50 -5.06 11.19 14.17
C LEU A 50 -4.92 9.85 14.88
N ARG A 51 -4.72 8.76 14.14
CA ARG A 51 -4.41 7.44 14.73
C ARG A 51 -3.14 7.50 15.57
N VAL A 52 -2.08 8.11 15.02
CA VAL A 52 -0.81 8.29 15.75
C VAL A 52 -1.01 9.17 16.98
N ALA A 53 -1.78 10.26 16.90
CA ALA A 53 -2.10 11.10 18.05
C ALA A 53 -2.76 10.31 19.18
N ASN A 54 -3.73 9.46 18.86
CA ASN A 54 -4.44 8.63 19.85
C ASN A 54 -3.53 7.58 20.52
N GLU A 55 -2.54 7.07 19.78
CA GLU A 55 -1.54 6.12 20.31
C GLU A 55 -0.49 6.79 21.19
N ILE A 56 -0.14 8.04 20.90
CA ILE A 56 0.81 8.83 21.69
C ILE A 56 0.16 9.46 22.91
N GLN A 57 -1.15 9.74 22.90
CA GLN A 57 -1.89 10.33 24.02
C GLN A 57 -1.50 9.78 25.40
N PRO A 58 -1.45 8.44 25.64
CA PRO A 58 -1.07 7.91 26.95
C PRO A 58 0.42 8.09 27.29
N LEU A 59 1.29 8.29 26.29
CA LEU A 59 2.73 8.45 26.47
C LEU A 59 3.12 9.92 26.71
N ASN A 60 2.57 10.82 25.90
CA ASN A 60 2.77 12.26 26.03
C ASN A 60 1.53 13.01 25.47
N PRO A 61 0.64 13.50 26.34
CA PRO A 61 -0.56 14.23 25.94
C PRO A 61 -0.26 15.49 25.12
N ARG A 62 0.82 16.21 25.42
CA ARG A 62 1.19 17.44 24.72
C ARG A 62 1.64 17.17 23.29
N VAL A 63 2.40 16.11 23.05
CA VAL A 63 2.80 15.71 21.68
C VAL A 63 1.61 15.20 20.88
N ALA A 64 0.65 14.51 21.54
CA ALA A 64 -0.58 14.10 20.90
C ALA A 64 -1.44 15.30 20.46
N TYR A 65 -1.54 16.34 21.31
CA TYR A 65 -2.14 17.63 20.95
C TYR A 65 -1.46 18.24 19.71
N LEU A 66 -0.13 18.30 19.66
CA LEU A 66 0.60 18.82 18.49
C LEU A 66 0.31 18.02 17.21
N CYS A 67 0.15 16.69 17.31
CA CYS A 67 -0.24 15.86 16.18
C CYS A 67 -1.67 16.17 15.70
N ARG A 68 -2.63 16.39 16.62
CA ARG A 68 -4.00 16.81 16.27
C ARG A 68 -4.04 18.21 15.67
N PHE A 69 -3.21 19.12 16.17
CA PHE A 69 -3.07 20.48 15.63
C PHE A 69 -2.56 20.43 14.18
N HIS A 70 -1.49 19.66 13.92
CA HIS A 70 -0.99 19.43 12.56
C HIS A 70 -2.04 18.79 11.64
N ALA A 71 -2.82 17.83 12.15
CA ALA A 71 -3.95 17.25 11.43
C ALA A 71 -5.01 18.31 11.05
N PHE A 72 -5.31 19.24 11.96
CA PHE A 72 -6.24 20.35 11.70
C PHE A 72 -5.70 21.31 10.64
N GLU A 73 -4.43 21.72 10.72
CA GLU A 73 -3.80 22.57 9.71
C GLU A 73 -3.81 21.91 8.32
N LYS A 74 -3.49 20.62 8.26
CA LYS A 74 -3.55 19.83 7.02
C LYS A 74 -4.98 19.77 6.47
N ALA A 75 -5.99 19.60 7.34
CA ALA A 75 -7.39 19.67 6.94
C ALA A 75 -7.78 21.05 6.41
N HIS A 76 -7.24 22.12 7.02
CA HIS A 76 -7.46 23.48 6.57
C HIS A 76 -6.88 23.71 5.17
N TYR A 77 -5.64 23.30 4.95
CA TYR A 77 -4.97 23.41 3.65
C TYR A 77 -5.68 22.62 2.55
N MET A 78 -6.20 21.42 2.86
CA MET A 78 -6.89 20.58 1.89
C MET A 78 -8.26 21.12 1.42
N ASP A 79 -8.99 21.82 2.29
CA ASP A 79 -10.31 22.39 1.96
C ASP A 79 -10.57 23.68 2.74
N GLN A 80 -9.91 24.76 2.33
CA GLN A 80 -9.94 26.04 3.04
C GLN A 80 -11.36 26.57 3.29
N ASN A 81 -12.25 26.41 2.30
CA ASN A 81 -13.63 26.88 2.34
C ASN A 81 -14.60 25.88 3.00
N SER A 82 -14.12 24.71 3.43
CA SER A 82 -14.93 23.66 4.06
C SER A 82 -16.15 23.25 3.21
N THR A 83 -15.92 23.12 1.91
CA THR A 83 -16.95 22.81 0.91
C THR A 83 -17.32 21.32 0.86
N GLY A 84 -16.42 20.45 1.32
CA GLY A 84 -16.62 19.02 1.37
C GLY A 84 -17.72 18.60 2.35
N ARG A 85 -18.43 17.52 2.00
CA ARG A 85 -19.49 16.95 2.84
C ARG A 85 -18.92 16.57 4.22
N GLY A 86 -19.48 17.15 5.28
CA GLY A 86 -19.06 16.86 6.67
C GLY A 86 -17.75 17.53 7.10
N VAL A 87 -17.00 18.19 6.20
CA VAL A 87 -15.70 18.82 6.52
C VAL A 87 -15.84 19.93 7.54
N ARG A 88 -16.86 20.79 7.40
CA ARG A 88 -17.11 21.86 8.37
C ARG A 88 -17.41 21.33 9.76
N GLN A 89 -18.25 20.30 9.87
CA GLN A 89 -18.60 19.67 11.15
C GLN A 89 -17.36 19.07 11.81
N PHE A 90 -16.56 18.33 11.03
CA PHE A 90 -15.31 17.74 11.48
C PHE A 90 -14.31 18.80 11.98
N LYS A 91 -14.08 19.89 11.21
CA LYS A 91 -13.19 20.98 11.62
C LYS A 91 -13.65 21.68 12.89
N THR A 92 -14.95 21.96 13.01
CA THR A 92 -15.49 22.59 14.21
C THR A 92 -15.32 21.70 15.45
N TYR A 93 -15.57 20.40 15.31
CA TYR A 93 -15.34 19.42 16.37
C TYR A 93 -13.87 19.38 16.78
N LEU A 94 -12.96 19.21 15.82
CA LEU A 94 -11.53 19.11 16.08
C LEU A 94 -10.99 20.41 16.69
N LEU A 95 -11.47 21.57 16.26
CA LEU A 95 -11.08 22.87 16.83
C LEU A 95 -11.50 23.00 18.29
N HIS A 96 -12.75 22.70 18.64
CA HIS A 96 -13.22 22.76 20.03
C HIS A 96 -12.43 21.82 20.94
N ARG A 97 -12.11 20.62 20.42
CA ARG A 97 -11.27 19.67 21.13
C ARG A 97 -9.85 20.23 21.35
N LEU A 98 -9.26 20.83 20.32
CA LEU A 98 -7.94 21.46 20.42
C LEU A 98 -7.92 22.61 21.43
N GLU A 99 -8.94 23.47 21.45
CA GLU A 99 -9.07 24.54 22.44
C GLU A 99 -9.10 23.99 23.88
N THR A 100 -9.78 22.85 24.09
CA THR A 100 -9.82 22.17 25.39
C THR A 100 -8.45 21.56 25.74
N GLU A 101 -7.85 20.84 24.80
CA GLU A 101 -6.54 20.19 25.00
C GLU A 101 -5.39 21.21 25.17
N GLU A 102 -5.51 22.42 24.62
CA GLU A 102 -4.52 23.48 24.77
C GLU A 102 -4.39 23.93 26.24
N GLU A 103 -5.52 24.01 26.97
CA GLU A 103 -5.55 24.36 28.38
C GLU A 103 -5.18 23.18 29.30
N GLU A 104 -5.59 21.95 28.92
CA GLU A 104 -5.38 20.75 29.75
C GLU A 104 -3.96 20.15 29.63
N THR A 105 -3.33 20.24 28.45
CA THR A 105 -2.06 19.57 28.18
C THR A 105 -0.85 20.44 28.55
N VAL A 106 0.03 19.90 29.39
CA VAL A 106 1.26 20.57 29.81
C VAL A 106 2.48 19.84 29.23
N CYS A 107 3.50 20.60 28.83
CA CYS A 107 4.79 20.06 28.40
C CYS A 107 5.46 19.30 29.57
N ILE A 108 5.95 18.08 29.31
CA ILE A 108 6.51 17.20 30.35
C ILE A 108 8.04 17.15 30.25
N LEU A 109 8.59 17.23 29.03
CA LEU A 109 10.02 17.07 28.74
C LEU A 109 10.76 18.40 28.58
N ALA A 110 10.05 19.47 28.21
CA ALA A 110 10.59 20.80 27.96
C ALA A 110 9.61 21.90 28.39
N ASN A 111 10.04 23.16 28.26
CA ASN A 111 9.19 24.33 28.53
C ASN A 111 8.47 24.86 27.28
N ASN A 112 8.82 24.37 26.08
CA ASN A 112 8.29 24.85 24.80
C ASN A 112 7.92 23.68 23.89
N ASP A 113 6.84 23.82 23.13
CA ASP A 113 6.33 22.81 22.20
C ASP A 113 7.37 22.29 21.20
N PRO A 114 8.20 23.13 20.53
CA PRO A 114 9.16 22.62 19.55
C PRO A 114 10.24 21.73 20.18
N LYS A 115 10.64 22.02 21.42
CA LYS A 115 11.62 21.21 22.16
C LYS A 115 10.99 19.95 22.73
N GLU A 116 9.73 20.02 23.16
CA GLU A 116 8.95 18.88 23.67
C GLU A 116 8.89 17.77 22.62
N ILE A 117 8.44 18.10 21.40
CA ILE A 117 8.30 17.10 20.33
C ILE A 117 9.67 16.59 19.85
N GLN A 118 10.71 17.43 19.87
CA GLN A 118 12.06 17.05 19.48
C GLN A 118 12.66 16.04 20.44
N LEU A 119 12.59 16.31 21.75
CA LEU A 119 13.08 15.39 22.78
C LEU A 119 12.25 14.10 22.82
N PHE A 120 10.92 14.22 22.66
CA PHE A 120 10.05 13.06 22.58
C PHE A 120 10.39 12.17 21.38
N TYR A 121 10.63 12.76 20.20
CA TYR A 121 11.02 12.00 19.01
C TYR A 121 12.36 11.26 19.20
N GLN A 122 13.36 11.93 19.77
CA GLN A 122 14.66 11.31 20.06
C GLN A 122 14.50 10.15 21.05
N LYS A 123 13.76 10.36 22.15
CA LYS A 123 13.47 9.33 23.15
C LYS A 123 12.70 8.16 22.53
N PHE A 124 11.67 8.45 21.74
CA PHE A 124 10.87 7.44 21.06
C PHE A 124 11.72 6.58 20.13
N TYR A 125 12.62 7.21 19.36
CA TYR A 125 13.55 6.52 18.47
C TYR A 125 14.51 5.60 19.24
N GLU A 126 15.12 6.09 20.32
CA GLU A 126 16.05 5.31 21.14
C GLU A 126 15.37 4.14 21.85
N GLU A 127 14.14 4.30 22.33
CA GLU A 127 13.41 3.24 23.04
C GLU A 127 12.75 2.22 22.09
N ASN A 128 12.25 2.67 20.94
CA ASN A 128 11.40 1.84 20.07
C ASN A 128 12.07 1.36 18.78
N ILE A 129 13.14 2.00 18.33
CA ILE A 129 13.81 1.67 17.07
C ILE A 129 15.21 1.13 17.35
N VAL A 130 15.99 1.80 18.21
CA VAL A 130 17.30 1.30 18.61
C VAL A 130 17.13 0.04 19.47
N GLY A 131 17.71 -1.07 19.04
CA GLY A 131 17.68 -2.35 19.78
C GLY A 131 16.37 -3.16 19.67
N SER A 132 15.32 -2.62 19.03
CA SER A 132 14.03 -3.32 18.85
C SER A 132 13.92 -4.13 17.54
N GLU A 133 14.91 -4.02 16.65
CA GLU A 133 14.91 -4.62 15.29
C GLU A 133 14.74 -6.15 15.28
N HIS A 134 15.07 -6.82 16.37
CA HIS A 134 15.02 -8.28 16.49
C HIS A 134 14.13 -8.80 17.62
N THR A 135 13.48 -7.91 18.37
CA THR A 135 12.64 -8.30 19.53
C THR A 135 11.15 -8.18 19.23
N LYS A 136 10.75 -7.23 18.39
CA LYS A 136 9.33 -6.96 18.08
C LYS A 136 8.89 -7.63 16.79
N LYS A 137 7.58 -7.89 16.69
CA LYS A 137 6.98 -8.46 15.49
C LYS A 137 7.05 -7.46 14.32
N PRO A 138 7.09 -7.92 13.05
CA PRO A 138 7.08 -7.05 11.89
C PRO A 138 5.93 -6.03 11.86
N GLU A 139 4.73 -6.43 12.29
CA GLU A 139 3.54 -5.57 12.32
C GLU A 139 3.69 -4.42 13.35
N GLU A 140 4.20 -4.75 14.53
CA GLU A 140 4.51 -3.77 15.57
C GLU A 140 5.60 -2.81 15.09
N MET A 141 6.60 -3.32 14.37
CA MET A 141 7.63 -2.47 13.80
C MET A 141 7.10 -1.54 12.72
N ALA A 142 6.26 -2.03 11.79
CA ALA A 142 5.63 -1.21 10.77
C ALA A 142 4.82 -0.06 11.41
N LYS A 143 4.11 -0.35 12.49
CA LYS A 143 3.39 0.63 13.31
C LYS A 143 4.34 1.65 13.95
N ILE A 144 5.44 1.22 14.56
CA ILE A 144 6.45 2.10 15.15
C ILE A 144 7.05 3.04 14.09
N PHE A 145 7.40 2.54 12.91
CA PHE A 145 7.91 3.37 11.82
C PHE A 145 6.85 4.34 11.29
N GLN A 146 5.57 3.95 11.27
CA GLN A 146 4.47 4.86 10.94
C GLN A 146 4.37 6.00 11.96
N ILE A 147 4.41 5.70 13.25
CA ILE A 147 4.41 6.69 14.34
C ILE A 147 5.62 7.64 14.18
N ALA A 148 6.83 7.10 14.01
CA ALA A 148 8.04 7.90 13.85
C ALA A 148 7.98 8.82 12.62
N SER A 149 7.42 8.33 11.51
CA SER A 149 7.27 9.11 10.27
C SER A 149 6.31 10.29 10.46
N VAL A 150 5.17 10.08 11.14
CA VAL A 150 4.21 11.14 11.45
C VAL A 150 4.81 12.13 12.45
N LEU A 151 5.47 11.65 13.51
CA LEU A 151 6.13 12.51 14.51
C LEU A 151 7.15 13.44 13.87
N TYR A 152 7.94 12.94 12.92
CA TYR A 152 8.91 13.78 12.21
C TYR A 152 8.24 14.78 11.25
N GLU A 153 7.10 14.43 10.65
CA GLU A 153 6.29 15.37 9.85
C GLU A 153 5.77 16.53 10.73
N VAL A 154 5.23 16.22 11.91
CA VAL A 154 4.75 17.22 12.89
C VAL A 154 5.93 18.04 13.44
N LEU A 155 7.08 17.42 13.68
CA LEU A 155 8.27 18.15 14.12
C LEU A 155 8.69 19.21 13.11
N LYS A 156 8.63 18.90 11.81
CA LYS A 156 8.98 19.82 10.73
C LYS A 156 8.02 21.01 10.61
N THR A 157 6.76 20.87 11.02
CA THR A 157 5.80 21.98 11.01
C THR A 157 5.95 22.87 12.23
N VAL A 158 6.24 22.28 13.39
CA VAL A 158 6.38 23.02 14.66
C VAL A 158 7.76 23.71 14.80
N VAL A 159 8.83 23.14 14.22
CA VAL A 159 10.20 23.68 14.30
C VAL A 159 10.52 24.50 13.03
N PRO A 160 10.86 25.80 13.15
CA PRO A 160 11.31 26.60 12.02
C PRO A 160 12.52 26.01 11.30
N HIS A 161 12.54 26.11 9.96
CA HIS A 161 13.62 25.58 9.11
C HIS A 161 15.01 25.99 9.62
N GLY A 162 15.87 24.99 9.87
CA GLY A 162 17.28 25.18 10.29
C GLY A 162 17.55 25.14 11.80
N ARG A 163 16.55 24.88 12.65
CA ARG A 163 16.74 24.67 14.11
C ARG A 163 16.62 23.20 14.55
N THR A 164 16.45 22.28 13.62
CA THR A 164 16.39 20.85 13.93
C THR A 164 17.79 20.33 14.23
N ASP A 165 17.96 19.60 15.34
CA ASP A 165 19.28 19.02 15.65
C ASP A 165 19.71 18.03 14.56
N GLU A 166 21.00 18.04 14.24
CA GLU A 166 21.62 17.08 13.30
C GLU A 166 21.35 15.62 13.72
N LYS A 167 21.28 15.35 15.03
CA LYS A 167 20.91 14.05 15.61
C LYS A 167 19.50 13.61 15.17
N THR A 168 18.54 14.53 15.23
CA THR A 168 17.14 14.26 14.86
C THR A 168 17.00 14.00 13.35
N GLU A 169 17.72 14.77 12.52
CA GLU A 169 17.74 14.54 11.07
C GLU A 169 18.41 13.22 10.68
N ARG A 170 19.44 12.80 11.43
CA ARG A 170 20.05 11.48 11.25
C ARG A 170 19.05 10.35 11.54
N TYR A 171 18.31 10.46 12.64
CA TYR A 171 17.26 9.49 13.00
C TYR A 171 16.16 9.43 11.97
N ALA A 172 15.68 10.57 11.48
CA ALA A 172 14.68 10.60 10.42
C ALA A 172 15.15 9.93 9.12
N ARG A 173 16.40 10.18 8.71
CA ARG A 173 16.99 9.51 7.54
C ARG A 173 17.13 8.00 7.74
N ASP A 174 17.39 7.53 8.96
CA ASP A 174 17.45 6.10 9.25
C ASP A 174 16.05 5.46 9.26
N VAL A 175 15.06 6.15 9.85
CA VAL A 175 13.63 5.76 9.79
C VAL A 175 13.18 5.57 8.35
N ASP A 176 13.44 6.54 7.47
CA ASP A 176 13.00 6.46 6.07
C ASP A 176 13.66 5.30 5.32
N LYS A 177 14.95 5.04 5.57
CA LYS A 177 15.67 3.91 4.95
C LYS A 177 15.16 2.56 5.45
N LYS A 178 14.90 2.43 6.75
CA LYS A 178 14.45 1.17 7.36
C LYS A 178 12.97 0.92 7.12
N LYS A 179 12.14 1.96 7.03
CA LYS A 179 10.69 1.84 6.75
C LYS A 179 10.40 1.07 5.46
N GLU A 180 11.21 1.23 4.42
CA GLU A 180 11.11 0.43 3.18
C GLU A 180 11.23 -1.09 3.44
N GLN A 181 11.87 -1.50 4.53
CA GLN A 181 12.07 -2.91 4.91
C GLN A 181 10.90 -3.50 5.73
N TYR A 182 10.00 -2.65 6.22
CA TYR A 182 8.84 -3.01 7.03
C TYR A 182 7.52 -2.69 6.30
N GLU A 183 7.51 -2.77 4.97
CA GLU A 183 6.29 -2.58 4.19
C GLU A 183 5.19 -3.57 4.61
N HIS A 184 3.94 -3.09 4.55
CA HIS A 184 2.77 -3.88 4.88
C HIS A 184 2.62 -5.04 3.88
N TYR A 185 2.54 -6.26 4.40
CA TYR A 185 2.25 -7.49 3.66
C TYR A 185 0.80 -7.92 3.94
N ASN A 186 0.20 -8.71 3.06
CA ASN A 186 -1.18 -9.15 3.30
C ASN A 186 -1.25 -10.37 4.22
N ILE A 187 -0.41 -11.38 3.96
CA ILE A 187 -0.39 -12.68 4.65
C ILE A 187 1.06 -13.12 4.90
N LEU A 188 1.95 -13.00 3.92
CA LEU A 188 3.33 -13.49 4.01
C LEU A 188 4.36 -12.35 4.07
N PRO A 189 5.10 -12.20 5.19
CA PRO A 189 6.18 -11.23 5.35
C PRO A 189 7.46 -11.69 4.65
N LEU A 190 7.47 -11.64 3.33
CA LEU A 190 8.58 -12.19 2.53
C LEU A 190 9.90 -11.44 2.68
N TYR A 191 9.82 -10.13 2.98
CA TYR A 191 10.97 -9.23 3.11
C TYR A 191 11.04 -8.55 4.48
N ALA A 192 10.19 -8.94 5.42
CA ALA A 192 10.19 -8.32 6.75
C ALA A 192 11.50 -8.63 7.48
N VAL A 193 12.15 -7.57 7.96
CA VAL A 193 13.33 -7.67 8.81
C VAL A 193 12.87 -7.86 10.26
N GLY A 194 13.42 -8.84 10.98
CA GLY A 194 13.05 -9.14 12.37
C GLY A 194 12.76 -10.61 12.61
N ILE A 195 11.93 -10.90 13.63
CA ILE A 195 11.52 -12.28 13.95
C ILE A 195 10.68 -12.81 12.78
N LYS A 196 11.20 -13.83 12.09
CA LYS A 196 10.47 -14.50 11.02
C LYS A 196 9.20 -15.13 11.60
N PRO A 197 8.01 -14.74 11.11
CA PRO A 197 6.77 -15.32 11.63
C PRO A 197 6.72 -16.83 11.39
N PRO A 198 6.07 -17.62 12.28
CA PRO A 198 6.05 -19.08 12.20
C PRO A 198 5.56 -19.62 10.85
N ILE A 199 4.69 -18.87 10.16
CA ILE A 199 4.19 -19.24 8.83
C ILE A 199 5.30 -19.40 7.79
N MET A 200 6.40 -18.65 7.93
CA MET A 200 7.57 -18.74 7.04
C MET A 200 8.45 -19.96 7.34
N GLU A 201 8.21 -20.64 8.47
CA GLU A 201 8.95 -21.83 8.86
C GLU A 201 8.39 -23.10 8.24
N PHE A 202 7.12 -23.07 7.80
CA PHE A 202 6.45 -24.21 7.17
C PHE A 202 7.21 -24.69 5.92
N PRO A 203 7.47 -26.00 5.80
CA PRO A 203 8.26 -26.56 4.70
C PRO A 203 7.61 -26.31 3.34
N GLU A 204 6.28 -26.33 3.24
CA GLU A 204 5.53 -26.10 2.01
C GLU A 204 5.68 -24.66 1.51
N ILE A 205 5.70 -23.69 2.44
CA ILE A 205 5.93 -22.28 2.14
C ILE A 205 7.37 -22.08 1.66
N LYS A 206 8.35 -22.71 2.31
CA LYS A 206 9.76 -22.69 1.90
C LYS A 206 9.96 -23.33 0.52
N ALA A 207 9.34 -24.48 0.26
CA ALA A 207 9.41 -25.18 -1.02
C ALA A 207 8.85 -24.32 -2.16
N ALA A 208 7.67 -23.71 -1.96
CA ALA A 208 7.07 -22.79 -2.92
C ALA A 208 7.94 -21.54 -3.17
N LEU A 209 8.54 -20.97 -2.12
CA LEU A 209 9.46 -19.83 -2.24
C LEU A 209 10.72 -20.18 -3.02
N ASN A 210 11.35 -21.31 -2.71
CA ASN A 210 12.55 -21.77 -3.40
C ASN A 210 12.27 -22.01 -4.90
N ALA A 211 11.12 -22.59 -5.23
CA ALA A 211 10.72 -22.79 -6.61
C ALA A 211 10.52 -21.46 -7.38
N LEU A 212 9.98 -20.43 -6.74
CA LEU A 212 9.81 -19.10 -7.36
C LEU A 212 11.12 -18.32 -7.47
N ARG A 213 12.09 -18.58 -6.59
CA ARG A 213 13.43 -17.96 -6.61
C ARG A 213 14.36 -18.54 -7.67
N ASN A 214 14.01 -19.67 -8.28
CA ASN A 214 14.77 -20.22 -9.40
C ASN A 214 14.66 -19.31 -10.63
N VAL A 215 15.60 -18.36 -10.77
CA VAL A 215 15.69 -17.39 -11.88
C VAL A 215 17.01 -17.48 -12.66
N ASP A 216 17.88 -18.44 -12.32
CA ASP A 216 19.29 -18.49 -12.78
C ASP A 216 19.44 -18.57 -14.31
N ASN A 217 18.43 -19.11 -15.00
CA ASN A 217 18.44 -19.32 -16.45
C ASN A 217 17.64 -18.27 -17.25
N LEU A 218 17.16 -17.20 -16.60
CA LEU A 218 16.33 -16.18 -17.25
C LEU A 218 17.17 -15.07 -17.89
N PRO A 219 16.77 -14.56 -19.08
CA PRO A 219 17.44 -13.43 -19.68
C PRO A 219 17.24 -12.20 -18.79
N MET A 220 18.33 -11.71 -18.20
CA MET A 220 18.30 -10.51 -17.37
C MET A 220 18.00 -9.28 -18.23
N PRO A 221 17.05 -8.41 -17.83
CA PRO A 221 16.80 -7.16 -18.52
C PRO A 221 18.08 -6.31 -18.50
N ARG A 222 18.67 -6.05 -19.66
CA ARG A 222 19.74 -5.06 -19.80
C ARG A 222 19.13 -3.68 -19.65
N ILE A 223 19.07 -3.18 -18.41
CA ILE A 223 18.80 -1.77 -18.16
C ILE A 223 20.04 -1.01 -18.67
N ARG A 224 19.95 -0.45 -19.87
CA ARG A 224 20.99 0.45 -20.38
C ARG A 224 20.99 1.67 -19.47
N VAL A 225 22.04 1.80 -18.66
CA VAL A 225 22.44 3.09 -18.11
C VAL A 225 22.71 3.98 -19.32
N SER A 226 21.87 4.98 -19.52
CA SER A 226 22.17 6.01 -20.51
C SER A 226 23.32 6.80 -19.91
N HIS A 227 24.56 6.50 -20.32
CA HIS A 227 25.69 7.41 -20.12
C HIS A 227 25.39 8.68 -20.92
N GLY A 228 24.71 9.63 -20.29
CA GLY A 228 24.64 10.99 -20.79
C GLY A 228 25.98 11.67 -20.53
N GLY A 229 26.56 12.23 -21.59
CA GLY A 229 27.50 13.37 -21.55
C GLY A 229 28.87 13.15 -20.88
N PRO A 230 29.99 13.53 -21.54
CA PRO A 230 31.29 13.58 -20.90
C PRO A 230 31.47 14.92 -20.18
N ASP A 231 30.68 15.19 -19.15
CA ASP A 231 30.98 16.21 -18.13
C ASP A 231 29.90 16.18 -17.05
N ASP A 232 30.13 15.41 -15.97
CA ASP A 232 29.59 15.72 -14.65
C ASP A 232 30.21 14.77 -13.59
N SER A 233 30.56 15.38 -12.47
CA SER A 233 31.28 14.85 -11.30
C SER A 233 30.71 13.53 -10.74
N PRO A 234 31.52 12.65 -10.10
CA PRO A 234 31.07 11.35 -9.61
C PRO A 234 30.32 11.50 -8.29
N VAL A 235 29.12 12.09 -8.32
CA VAL A 235 28.21 12.17 -7.19
C VAL A 235 26.81 11.73 -7.64
N MET A 236 26.38 10.58 -7.13
CA MET A 236 24.99 10.14 -7.05
C MET A 236 24.25 9.81 -8.36
N SER A 237 24.54 8.65 -8.96
CA SER A 237 23.58 7.95 -9.83
C SER A 237 23.81 6.43 -9.87
N ALA A 238 24.03 5.82 -8.70
CA ALA A 238 23.76 4.39 -8.53
C ALA A 238 22.24 4.19 -8.40
N GLU A 239 21.51 4.42 -9.50
CA GLU A 239 20.08 4.19 -9.58
C GLU A 239 19.81 2.69 -9.42
N ARG A 240 19.50 2.31 -8.18
CA ARG A 240 19.03 1.01 -7.68
C ARG A 240 18.74 -0.01 -8.79
N VAL A 241 19.73 -0.84 -9.12
CA VAL A 241 19.47 -2.13 -9.77
C VAL A 241 18.60 -2.91 -8.80
N LYS A 242 17.27 -2.91 -9.01
CA LYS A 242 16.35 -3.75 -8.24
C LYS A 242 16.84 -5.19 -8.38
N SER A 243 17.25 -5.81 -7.28
CA SER A 243 17.60 -7.22 -7.30
C SER A 243 16.36 -8.01 -7.72
N ILE A 244 16.47 -8.74 -8.82
CA ILE A 244 15.42 -9.66 -9.25
C ILE A 244 15.54 -10.88 -8.33
N ASN A 245 14.65 -10.97 -7.34
CA ASN A 245 14.74 -12.01 -6.32
C ASN A 245 13.91 -13.26 -6.70
N ASP A 246 12.91 -13.10 -7.54
CA ASP A 246 12.04 -14.19 -7.99
C ASP A 246 11.46 -13.98 -9.40
N ILE A 247 10.75 -15.00 -9.89
CA ILE A 247 10.07 -14.99 -11.19
C ILE A 247 9.11 -13.80 -11.34
N LEU A 248 8.44 -13.35 -10.28
CA LEU A 248 7.47 -12.25 -10.38
C LEU A 248 8.18 -10.88 -10.45
N ASP A 249 9.30 -10.70 -9.75
CA ASP A 249 10.18 -9.54 -9.92
C ASP A 249 10.70 -9.49 -11.36
N TRP A 250 11.10 -10.64 -11.91
CA TRP A 250 11.54 -10.74 -13.30
C TRP A 250 10.42 -10.34 -14.27
N LEU A 251 9.20 -10.86 -14.09
CA LEU A 251 8.04 -10.46 -14.90
C LEU A 251 7.72 -8.97 -14.75
N SER A 252 7.75 -8.43 -13.53
CA SER A 252 7.55 -7.00 -13.29
C SER A 252 8.60 -6.15 -14.00
N SER A 253 9.86 -6.57 -14.02
CA SER A 253 10.94 -5.85 -14.70
C SER A 253 10.76 -5.79 -16.23
N ILE A 254 10.12 -6.81 -16.82
CA ILE A 254 9.88 -6.90 -18.28
C ILE A 254 8.60 -6.15 -18.68
N PHE A 255 7.52 -6.34 -17.93
CA PHE A 255 6.18 -5.87 -18.31
C PHE A 255 5.76 -4.58 -17.59
N GLY A 256 6.41 -4.20 -16.49
CA GLY A 256 6.12 -2.98 -15.75
C GLY A 256 4.84 -3.04 -14.90
N PHE A 257 4.47 -4.22 -14.38
CA PHE A 257 3.32 -4.40 -13.48
C PHE A 257 3.44 -3.56 -12.21
N GLN A 258 2.30 -3.13 -11.64
CA GLN A 258 2.30 -2.33 -10.41
C GLN A 258 2.89 -3.13 -9.24
N LYS A 259 3.73 -2.49 -8.40
CA LYS A 259 4.43 -3.15 -7.29
C LYS A 259 3.47 -3.86 -6.32
N GLY A 260 2.37 -3.19 -5.95
CA GLY A 260 1.36 -3.77 -5.04
C GLY A 260 0.71 -5.02 -5.63
N ASN A 261 0.36 -5.00 -6.92
CA ASN A 261 -0.17 -6.18 -7.59
C ASN A 261 0.84 -7.33 -7.63
N VAL A 262 2.12 -7.04 -7.91
CA VAL A 262 3.19 -8.06 -7.91
C VAL A 262 3.34 -8.70 -6.54
N ALA A 263 3.40 -7.90 -5.47
CA ALA A 263 3.47 -8.40 -4.11
C ALA A 263 2.25 -9.27 -3.76
N ASN A 264 1.05 -8.80 -4.06
CA ASN A 264 -0.20 -9.52 -3.78
C ASN A 264 -0.27 -10.86 -4.53
N GLN A 265 0.05 -10.88 -5.83
CA GLN A 265 -0.02 -12.10 -6.64
C GLN A 265 1.10 -13.09 -6.29
N ARG A 266 2.26 -12.61 -5.84
CA ARG A 266 3.33 -13.44 -5.31
C ARG A 266 2.86 -14.21 -4.08
N GLU A 267 2.31 -13.50 -3.08
CA GLU A 267 1.78 -14.14 -1.87
C GLU A 267 0.68 -15.16 -2.22
N HIS A 268 -0.26 -14.77 -3.09
CA HIS A 268 -1.33 -15.64 -3.54
C HIS A 268 -0.81 -16.91 -4.23
N LEU A 269 0.18 -16.81 -5.11
CA LEU A 269 0.78 -17.95 -5.78
C LEU A 269 1.51 -18.89 -4.80
N ILE A 270 2.27 -18.34 -3.86
CA ILE A 270 2.94 -19.12 -2.82
C ILE A 270 1.91 -19.92 -2.00
N LEU A 271 0.83 -19.26 -1.57
CA LEU A 271 -0.22 -19.91 -0.79
C LEU A 271 -0.97 -20.98 -1.59
N LEU A 272 -1.22 -20.76 -2.89
CA LEU A 272 -1.83 -21.79 -3.76
C LEU A 272 -0.95 -23.03 -3.86
N LEU A 273 0.36 -22.85 -4.07
CA LEU A 273 1.33 -23.94 -4.16
C LEU A 273 1.46 -24.69 -2.84
N ALA A 274 1.64 -23.96 -1.73
CA ALA A 274 1.75 -24.55 -0.41
C ALA A 274 0.48 -25.35 -0.05
N ASN A 275 -0.70 -24.79 -0.28
CA ASN A 275 -1.96 -25.51 -0.06
C ASN A 275 -2.12 -26.76 -0.93
N MET A 276 -1.51 -26.79 -2.13
CA MET A 276 -1.51 -27.99 -2.97
C MET A 276 -0.54 -29.06 -2.46
N LEU A 277 0.62 -28.65 -1.92
CA LEU A 277 1.58 -29.55 -1.27
C LEU A 277 0.98 -30.21 -0.02
N ILE A 278 0.34 -29.44 0.88
CA ILE A 278 -0.30 -29.98 2.09
C ILE A 278 -1.33 -31.07 1.77
N ARG A 279 -2.04 -30.94 0.65
CA ARG A 279 -3.06 -31.91 0.21
C ARG A 279 -2.46 -33.19 -0.38
N LYS A 280 -1.16 -33.21 -0.65
CA LYS A 280 -0.43 -34.41 -1.06
C LYS A 280 -0.17 -35.21 0.22
N LYS A 281 -0.68 -36.45 0.32
CA LYS A 281 -0.51 -37.31 1.51
C LYS A 281 0.94 -37.79 1.74
N GLU A 282 1.91 -37.22 1.04
CA GLU A 282 3.32 -37.60 1.15
C GLU A 282 3.95 -36.84 2.32
N SER A 283 4.76 -37.53 3.11
CA SER A 283 5.34 -37.01 4.35
C SER A 283 6.47 -36.00 4.16
N ASP A 284 6.96 -35.82 2.93
CA ASP A 284 8.04 -34.90 2.62
C ASP A 284 7.54 -33.71 1.78
N HIS A 285 7.51 -32.55 2.40
CA HIS A 285 7.11 -31.27 1.81
C HIS A 285 8.30 -30.35 1.55
N THR A 286 9.52 -30.90 1.54
CA THR A 286 10.76 -30.13 1.44
C THR A 286 10.96 -29.54 0.03
N GLU A 287 10.41 -30.17 -1.00
CA GLU A 287 10.54 -29.73 -2.39
C GLU A 287 9.20 -29.68 -3.14
N LEU A 288 9.08 -28.72 -4.06
CA LEU A 288 7.94 -28.59 -4.94
C LEU A 288 8.12 -29.50 -6.17
N ASP A 289 7.17 -30.40 -6.42
CA ASP A 289 7.21 -31.29 -7.57
C ASP A 289 6.55 -30.68 -8.82
N SER A 290 7.12 -30.99 -9.99
CA SER A 290 6.60 -30.53 -11.29
C SER A 290 5.12 -30.91 -11.50
N ALA A 291 4.69 -32.06 -10.97
CA ALA A 291 3.29 -32.51 -11.06
C ALA A 291 2.30 -31.56 -10.36
N THR A 292 2.68 -31.00 -9.20
CA THR A 292 1.85 -30.02 -8.48
C THR A 292 1.71 -28.74 -9.28
N VAL A 293 2.81 -28.24 -9.86
CA VAL A 293 2.80 -27.04 -10.71
C VAL A 293 1.95 -27.26 -11.97
N GLN A 294 2.09 -28.41 -12.64
CA GLN A 294 1.26 -28.78 -13.78
C GLN A 294 -0.23 -28.81 -13.41
N LYS A 295 -0.57 -29.38 -12.25
CA LYS A 295 -1.96 -29.43 -11.77
C LYS A 295 -2.52 -28.03 -11.50
N LEU A 296 -1.71 -27.12 -10.94
CA LEU A 296 -2.10 -25.72 -10.77
C LEU A 296 -2.31 -25.03 -12.12
N LYS A 297 -1.36 -25.21 -13.04
CA LYS A 297 -1.44 -24.69 -14.41
C LYS A 297 -2.73 -25.13 -15.10
N MET A 298 -3.04 -26.43 -15.09
CA MET A 298 -4.27 -26.94 -15.70
C MET A 298 -5.54 -26.31 -15.12
N LYS A 299 -5.56 -26.03 -13.81
CA LYS A 299 -6.69 -25.34 -13.17
C LYS A 299 -6.82 -23.89 -13.63
N ILE A 300 -5.72 -23.13 -13.60
CA ILE A 300 -5.71 -21.71 -13.98
C ILE A 300 -6.03 -21.54 -15.48
N PHE A 301 -5.44 -22.38 -16.33
CA PHE A 301 -5.59 -22.28 -17.78
C PHE A 301 -6.80 -23.05 -18.35
N LYS A 302 -7.72 -23.55 -17.52
CA LYS A 302 -8.91 -24.27 -17.99
C LYS A 302 -9.72 -23.42 -18.99
N ASN A 303 -10.00 -22.17 -18.62
CA ASN A 303 -10.77 -21.24 -19.46
C ASN A 303 -10.01 -20.89 -20.75
N TYR A 304 -8.72 -20.59 -20.63
CA TYR A 304 -7.86 -20.32 -21.78
C TYR A 304 -7.80 -21.50 -22.76
N THR A 305 -7.74 -22.73 -22.23
CA THR A 305 -7.71 -23.96 -23.04
C THR A 305 -9.01 -24.14 -23.82
N SER A 306 -10.15 -23.92 -23.17
CA SER A 306 -11.47 -23.94 -23.81
C SER A 306 -11.60 -22.85 -24.87
N TRP A 307 -11.16 -21.64 -24.58
CA TRP A 307 -11.17 -20.51 -25.52
C TRP A 307 -10.31 -20.77 -26.77
N CYS A 308 -9.10 -21.33 -26.60
CA CYS A 308 -8.24 -21.71 -27.73
C CYS A 308 -8.88 -22.81 -28.58
N ASN A 309 -9.51 -23.80 -27.95
CA ASN A 309 -10.22 -24.88 -28.65
C ASN A 309 -11.40 -24.32 -29.46
N TYR A 310 -12.18 -23.41 -28.87
CA TYR A 310 -13.33 -22.78 -29.49
C TYR A 310 -12.93 -21.96 -30.73
N LEU A 311 -11.91 -21.10 -30.60
CA LEU A 311 -11.41 -20.27 -31.70
C LEU A 311 -10.47 -21.00 -32.66
N ARG A 312 -10.17 -22.29 -32.40
CA ARG A 312 -9.20 -23.11 -33.16
C ARG A 312 -7.83 -22.45 -33.32
N VAL A 313 -7.40 -21.69 -32.31
CA VAL A 313 -6.09 -21.01 -32.32
C VAL A 313 -5.02 -21.94 -31.76
N GLU A 314 -3.87 -21.99 -32.43
CA GLU A 314 -2.75 -22.84 -32.01
C GLU A 314 -2.28 -22.52 -30.59
N LYS A 315 -2.33 -23.55 -29.74
CA LYS A 315 -1.59 -23.61 -28.48
C LYS A 315 -0.13 -23.89 -28.83
N LYS A 316 0.62 -22.94 -29.40
CA LYS A 316 2.07 -23.14 -29.61
C LYS A 316 2.73 -23.36 -28.23
N ASN A 317 2.90 -24.62 -27.87
CA ASN A 317 3.52 -25.13 -26.64
C ASN A 317 4.87 -25.77 -26.99
N LYS A 318 5.68 -25.10 -27.82
CA LYS A 318 7.07 -25.54 -27.98
C LYS A 318 7.84 -24.97 -26.80
N THR A 319 7.68 -25.59 -25.63
CA THR A 319 8.68 -25.47 -24.57
C THR A 319 9.99 -25.99 -25.18
N PRO A 320 11.07 -25.20 -25.21
CA PRO A 320 12.35 -25.70 -25.70
C PRO A 320 12.72 -26.98 -24.94
N ARG A 321 13.20 -28.02 -25.64
CA ARG A 321 13.45 -29.36 -25.06
C ARG A 321 14.44 -29.39 -23.89
N ASN A 322 15.15 -28.28 -23.64
CA ASN A 322 16.19 -28.14 -22.61
C ASN A 322 15.81 -27.14 -21.50
N CYS A 323 14.54 -26.72 -21.41
CA CYS A 323 14.10 -25.75 -20.40
C CYS A 323 13.44 -26.46 -19.22
N ASP A 324 13.67 -25.96 -18.01
CA ASP A 324 12.98 -26.42 -16.81
C ASP A 324 11.48 -26.18 -16.97
N THR A 325 10.75 -27.26 -17.26
CA THR A 325 9.30 -27.23 -17.49
C THR A 325 8.53 -26.65 -16.30
N MET A 326 9.05 -26.80 -15.09
CA MET A 326 8.43 -26.26 -13.89
C MET A 326 8.59 -24.74 -13.83
N GLN A 327 9.81 -24.24 -14.08
CA GLN A 327 10.10 -22.81 -14.14
C GLN A 327 9.24 -22.10 -15.21
N VAL A 328 9.15 -22.67 -16.42
CA VAL A 328 8.32 -22.12 -17.51
C VAL A 328 6.85 -22.05 -17.11
N ASP A 329 6.37 -23.05 -16.39
CA ASP A 329 4.98 -23.11 -15.97
C ASP A 329 4.67 -22.11 -14.86
N LEU A 330 5.59 -21.94 -13.92
CA LEU A 330 5.51 -20.88 -12.90
C LEU A 330 5.54 -19.48 -13.55
N ILE A 331 6.36 -19.26 -14.58
CA ILE A 331 6.38 -18.02 -15.34
C ILE A 331 5.02 -17.75 -15.99
N TYR A 332 4.43 -18.73 -16.67
CA TYR A 332 3.13 -18.53 -17.31
C TYR A 332 1.99 -18.35 -16.30
N ILE A 333 1.99 -19.11 -15.21
CA ILE A 333 1.04 -18.93 -14.11
C ILE A 333 1.17 -17.52 -13.53
N GLY A 334 2.39 -17.09 -13.19
CA GLY A 334 2.67 -15.77 -12.67
C GLY A 334 2.23 -14.66 -13.61
N LEU A 335 2.55 -14.78 -14.90
CA LEU A 335 2.12 -13.82 -15.92
C LEU A 335 0.59 -13.72 -16.01
N TYR A 336 -0.12 -14.85 -16.00
CA TYR A 336 -1.58 -14.86 -16.03
C TYR A 336 -2.19 -14.17 -14.80
N LEU A 337 -1.66 -14.47 -13.60
CA LEU A 337 -2.12 -13.86 -12.36
C LEU A 337 -1.86 -12.35 -12.32
N LEU A 338 -0.70 -11.89 -12.81
CA LEU A 338 -0.37 -10.47 -12.90
C LEU A 338 -1.28 -9.73 -13.87
N ILE A 339 -1.56 -10.31 -15.05
CA ILE A 339 -2.54 -9.76 -16.00
C ILE A 339 -3.93 -9.70 -15.35
N TRP A 340 -4.35 -10.77 -14.67
CA TRP A 340 -5.63 -10.81 -13.98
C TRP A 340 -5.74 -9.73 -12.90
N GLY A 341 -4.66 -9.47 -12.16
CA GLY A 341 -4.60 -8.43 -11.13
C GLY A 341 -4.72 -7.00 -11.65
N GLU A 342 -4.19 -6.70 -12.85
CA GLU A 342 -4.33 -5.38 -13.49
C GLU A 342 -5.57 -5.24 -14.37
N ALA A 343 -6.23 -6.35 -14.72
CA ALA A 343 -7.31 -6.36 -15.71
C ALA A 343 -8.56 -5.58 -15.28
N SER A 344 -8.64 -5.09 -14.02
CA SER A 344 -9.76 -4.29 -13.50
C SER A 344 -11.12 -4.92 -13.90
N ASN A 345 -12.02 -4.18 -14.56
CA ASN A 345 -13.31 -4.69 -15.03
C ASN A 345 -13.20 -5.76 -16.13
N VAL A 346 -12.12 -5.78 -16.91
CA VAL A 346 -11.90 -6.75 -18.00
C VAL A 346 -11.78 -8.19 -17.47
N ARG A 347 -11.43 -8.37 -16.19
CA ARG A 347 -11.36 -9.70 -15.56
C ARG A 347 -12.70 -10.45 -15.54
N PHE A 348 -13.82 -9.73 -15.65
CA PHE A 348 -15.16 -10.33 -15.73
C PHE A 348 -15.54 -10.80 -17.13
N MET A 349 -14.69 -10.54 -18.13
CA MET A 349 -14.88 -11.00 -19.50
C MET A 349 -13.78 -12.02 -19.86
N PRO A 350 -14.02 -13.32 -19.60
CA PRO A 350 -12.98 -14.34 -19.64
C PRO A 350 -12.33 -14.47 -21.03
N GLU A 351 -13.06 -14.20 -22.11
CA GLU A 351 -12.53 -14.21 -23.48
C GLU A 351 -11.49 -13.11 -23.69
N CYS A 352 -11.73 -11.92 -23.15
CA CYS A 352 -10.76 -10.81 -23.24
C CYS A 352 -9.51 -11.11 -22.43
N LEU A 353 -9.66 -11.69 -21.24
CA LEU A 353 -8.50 -12.11 -20.45
C LEU A 353 -7.67 -13.18 -21.18
N CYS A 354 -8.34 -14.16 -21.81
CA CYS A 354 -7.69 -15.18 -22.63
C CYS A 354 -6.97 -14.55 -23.83
N PHE A 355 -7.59 -13.58 -24.51
CA PHE A 355 -7.01 -12.86 -25.64
C PHE A 355 -5.76 -12.07 -25.22
N ILE A 356 -5.83 -11.29 -24.13
CA ILE A 356 -4.70 -10.51 -23.63
C ILE A 356 -3.54 -11.46 -23.30
N PHE A 357 -3.79 -12.50 -22.51
CA PHE A 357 -2.78 -13.49 -22.18
C PHE A 357 -2.18 -14.14 -23.44
N HIS A 358 -3.01 -14.51 -24.42
CA HIS A 358 -2.57 -15.12 -25.67
C HIS A 358 -1.58 -14.24 -26.44
N ASN A 359 -1.86 -12.94 -26.53
CA ASN A 359 -1.03 -11.97 -27.24
C ASN A 359 0.25 -11.64 -26.47
N VAL A 360 0.15 -11.41 -25.16
CA VAL A 360 1.33 -11.12 -24.32
C VAL A 360 2.29 -12.31 -24.31
N ARG A 361 1.77 -13.55 -24.28
CA ARG A 361 2.57 -14.76 -24.41
C ARG A 361 3.32 -14.83 -25.75
N LYS A 362 2.68 -14.46 -26.86
CA LYS A 362 3.32 -14.42 -28.18
C LYS A 362 4.45 -13.39 -28.23
N LEU A 363 4.24 -12.21 -27.64
CA LEU A 363 5.23 -11.14 -27.58
C LEU A 363 6.44 -11.50 -26.70
N SER A 364 6.25 -12.33 -25.67
CA SER A 364 7.36 -12.84 -24.86
C SER A 364 8.33 -13.73 -25.67
N GLN A 365 7.82 -14.41 -26.71
CA GLN A 365 8.62 -15.24 -27.62
C GLN A 365 9.32 -14.44 -28.73
N VAL A 366 8.87 -13.20 -28.99
CA VAL A 366 9.38 -12.33 -30.05
C VAL A 366 9.89 -11.06 -29.39
N THR A 367 11.19 -11.01 -29.12
CA THR A 367 11.87 -9.89 -28.47
C THR A 367 11.45 -8.53 -29.05
N LYS A 368 10.59 -7.80 -28.33
CA LYS A 368 10.42 -6.33 -28.25
C LYS A 368 9.11 -6.00 -27.51
N ILE A 369 9.14 -6.00 -26.18
CA ILE A 369 8.01 -5.58 -25.32
C ILE A 369 8.35 -4.24 -24.69
N ARG A 370 7.81 -3.16 -25.26
CA ARG A 370 7.71 -1.87 -24.58
C ARG A 370 6.41 -1.09 -24.90
N ILE A 371 5.50 -1.65 -25.72
CA ILE A 371 4.39 -0.86 -26.29
C ILE A 371 2.99 -1.35 -25.86
N LEU A 372 2.79 -2.60 -25.43
CA LEU A 372 1.42 -3.09 -25.19
C LEU A 372 0.84 -2.77 -23.81
N VAL A 373 1.66 -2.64 -22.77
CA VAL A 373 1.15 -2.40 -21.40
C VAL A 373 0.64 -0.97 -21.23
N VAL A 374 1.31 0.01 -21.85
CA VAL A 374 0.85 1.42 -21.85
C VAL A 374 -0.48 1.59 -22.57
N PHE A 375 -0.76 0.76 -23.58
CA PHE A 375 -2.02 0.85 -24.33
C PHE A 375 -3.22 0.30 -23.55
N VAL A 376 -3.02 -0.72 -22.68
CA VAL A 376 -4.12 -1.30 -21.91
C VAL A 376 -4.38 -0.52 -20.62
N THR A 377 -3.35 0.02 -19.96
CA THR A 377 -3.54 0.91 -18.80
C THR A 377 -4.04 2.30 -19.18
N GLY A 378 -3.67 2.82 -20.36
CA GLY A 378 -4.16 4.10 -20.87
C GLY A 378 -5.65 4.13 -21.22
N ILE A 379 -6.22 3.00 -21.66
CA ILE A 379 -7.65 2.88 -21.99
C ILE A 379 -8.52 2.72 -20.73
N LEU A 380 -7.95 2.31 -19.59
CA LEU A 380 -8.69 2.04 -18.34
C LEU A 380 -8.66 3.19 -17.32
N ILE A 381 -7.79 4.19 -17.49
CA ILE A 381 -7.70 5.36 -16.59
C ILE A 381 -8.30 6.64 -17.24
N GLY A 382 -8.55 6.61 -18.55
CA GLY A 382 -9.29 7.67 -19.26
C GLY A 382 -10.72 7.24 -19.60
N GLY A 383 -11.62 7.33 -18.62
CA GLY A 383 -13.06 7.09 -18.79
C GLY A 383 -13.85 7.73 -17.67
#